data_AF-A0A173S2V1-F1
#
_entry.id   AF-A0A173S2V1-F1
#
_cell.length_a   1.000
_cell.length_b   1.000
_cell.length_c   1.000
_cell.angle_alpha   90.00
_cell.angle_beta   90.00
_cell.angle_gamma   90.00
#
_symmetry.space_group_name_H-M   'P 1'
#
loop_
_entity.id
_entity.type
_entity.pdbx_description
1 polymer ?
#
loop_
_entity_poly.entity_id
_entity_poly.type
_entity_poly.pdbx_seq_one_letter_code
_entity_poly.pdbx_strand_id
1 'polypeptide(L)'
;MYKFTDDYLIGIDEIDNEHRRLFQMINEAIDLSKESSDTSVISKNLVSGLKNYAATHFAHEEAYMEHIHDPELPIQKKEHEAFTKKINTFALDTSSPEAARQSLNDLLAYLARWLYRHILSSDTMIGKMFSISADEEDPFAFCEKYKTGVELIDTEHRRLFEIIHDTNDLIHAELLHDKYDEIMHLLVELKDYTEFHFRDEENLMERIHYPEISAQKRAHTAFVERLVEVDLTDLDEMDDNQQEYLIDLINFLSGWLINHILGSDKKIGEYMREHGIKEE
;
A
#
# COMPACT_ATOMS: atom_id res chain seq x y z
N MET A 1 -8.06 -19.45 -2.48
CA MET A 1 -8.89 -18.78 -1.47
C MET A 1 -7.98 -17.77 -0.80
N TYR A 2 -8.36 -16.50 -0.83
CA TYR A 2 -7.60 -15.42 -0.22
C TYR A 2 -7.79 -15.50 1.30
N LYS A 3 -6.70 -15.46 2.06
CA LYS A 3 -6.77 -15.53 3.52
C LYS A 3 -6.49 -14.16 4.10
N PHE A 4 -7.37 -13.72 5.00
CA PHE A 4 -7.09 -12.57 5.86
C PHE A 4 -6.18 -13.05 6.99
N THR A 5 -4.90 -12.72 6.88
CA THR A 5 -3.82 -12.99 7.83
C THR A 5 -3.48 -11.74 8.65
N ASP A 6 -2.60 -11.87 9.64
CA ASP A 6 -2.34 -10.81 10.63
C ASP A 6 -1.67 -9.57 10.01
N ASP A 7 -1.06 -9.68 8.83
CA ASP A 7 -0.50 -8.56 8.07
C ASP A 7 -1.56 -7.59 7.51
N TYR A 8 -2.84 -7.98 7.48
CA TYR A 8 -3.94 -7.09 7.10
C TYR A 8 -4.61 -6.41 8.30
N LEU A 9 -4.14 -6.70 9.52
CA LEU A 9 -4.68 -6.07 10.72
C LEU A 9 -4.20 -4.64 10.84
N ILE A 10 -5.15 -3.71 10.95
CA ILE A 10 -4.86 -2.31 11.22
C ILE A 10 -4.88 -2.03 12.74
N GLY A 11 -5.48 -2.92 13.53
CA GLY A 11 -5.59 -2.81 14.99
C GLY A 11 -6.85 -2.10 15.47
N ILE A 12 -7.85 -1.97 14.59
CA ILE A 12 -9.17 -1.41 14.87
C ILE A 12 -10.17 -2.53 14.66
N ASP A 13 -10.61 -3.16 15.75
CA ASP A 13 -11.37 -4.41 15.72
C ASP A 13 -12.59 -4.36 14.79
N GLU A 14 -13.34 -3.27 14.79
CA GLU A 14 -14.51 -3.12 13.92
C GLU A 14 -14.13 -3.10 12.43
N ILE A 15 -13.11 -2.32 12.04
CA ILE A 15 -12.65 -2.21 10.65
C ILE A 15 -11.95 -3.50 10.20
N ASP A 16 -11.16 -4.13 11.07
CA ASP A 16 -10.54 -5.43 10.80
C ASP A 16 -11.60 -6.52 10.54
N ASN A 17 -12.72 -6.48 11.26
CA ASN A 17 -13.85 -7.37 11.00
C ASN A 17 -14.56 -7.06 9.67
N GLU A 18 -14.62 -5.79 9.28
CA GLU A 18 -15.15 -5.38 7.98
C GLU A 18 -14.27 -5.88 6.83
N HIS A 19 -12.95 -5.75 6.94
CA HIS A 19 -12.01 -6.33 5.98
C HIS A 19 -12.19 -7.85 5.88
N ARG A 20 -12.25 -8.57 7.01
CA ARG A 20 -12.52 -10.02 7.01
C ARG A 20 -13.78 -10.36 6.23
N ARG A 21 -14.84 -9.56 6.37
CA ARG A 21 -16.09 -9.78 5.64
C ARG A 21 -15.95 -9.50 4.14
N LEU A 22 -15.19 -8.49 3.71
CA LEU A 22 -14.89 -8.26 2.30
C LEU A 22 -14.15 -9.46 1.67
N PHE A 23 -13.12 -9.97 2.34
CA PHE A 23 -12.41 -11.19 1.90
C PHE A 23 -13.37 -12.38 1.82
N GLN A 24 -14.26 -12.54 2.80
CA GLN A 24 -15.24 -13.62 2.81
C GLN A 24 -16.17 -13.54 1.58
N MET A 25 -16.70 -12.36 1.25
CA MET A 25 -17.59 -12.17 0.09
C MET A 25 -16.90 -12.53 -1.23
N ILE A 26 -15.63 -12.17 -1.39
CA ILE A 26 -14.83 -12.54 -2.57
C ILE A 26 -14.62 -14.05 -2.65
N ASN A 27 -14.25 -14.68 -1.53
CA ASN A 27 -14.04 -16.13 -1.47
C ASN A 27 -15.32 -16.94 -1.75
N GLU A 28 -16.45 -16.52 -1.17
CA GLU A 28 -17.76 -17.14 -1.42
C GLU A 28 -18.10 -17.11 -2.93
N ALA A 29 -17.86 -15.97 -3.61
CA ALA A 29 -18.09 -15.87 -5.04
C ALA A 29 -17.13 -16.73 -5.88
N ILE A 30 -15.86 -16.86 -5.47
CA ILE A 30 -14.87 -17.74 -6.09
C ILE A 30 -15.28 -19.21 -5.97
N ASP A 31 -15.80 -19.63 -4.82
CA ASP A 31 -16.20 -21.02 -4.64
C ASP A 31 -17.48 -21.33 -5.41
N LEU A 32 -18.46 -20.41 -5.39
CA LEU A 32 -19.66 -20.53 -6.23
C LEU A 32 -19.34 -20.59 -7.72
N SER A 33 -18.33 -19.87 -8.21
CA SER A 33 -17.96 -19.88 -9.64
C SER A 33 -17.29 -21.17 -10.11
N LYS A 34 -16.79 -21.99 -9.17
CA LYS A 34 -16.28 -23.34 -9.44
C LYS A 34 -17.40 -24.37 -9.51
N GLU A 35 -18.42 -24.24 -8.66
CA GLU A 35 -19.47 -25.24 -8.48
C GLU A 35 -20.70 -25.01 -9.38
N SER A 36 -21.03 -23.75 -9.68
CA SER A 36 -22.24 -23.37 -10.41
C SER A 36 -21.93 -22.88 -11.83
N SER A 37 -22.84 -23.18 -12.76
CA SER A 37 -22.81 -22.67 -14.14
C SER A 37 -23.52 -21.32 -14.30
N ASP A 38 -24.27 -20.84 -13.28
CA ASP A 38 -25.03 -19.60 -13.38
C ASP A 38 -24.20 -18.37 -12.95
N THR A 39 -23.28 -17.99 -13.83
CA THR A 39 -22.39 -16.83 -13.65
C THR A 39 -23.15 -15.50 -13.48
N SER A 40 -24.34 -15.38 -14.08
CA SER A 40 -25.16 -14.16 -14.00
C SER A 40 -25.66 -13.91 -12.59
N VAL A 41 -26.19 -14.96 -11.94
CA VAL A 41 -26.67 -14.87 -10.56
C VAL A 41 -25.51 -14.59 -9.59
N ILE A 42 -24.37 -15.28 -9.75
CA ILE A 42 -23.18 -15.06 -8.92
C ILE A 42 -22.70 -13.61 -9.03
N SER A 43 -22.53 -13.13 -10.27
CA SER A 43 -22.06 -11.77 -10.54
C SER A 43 -23.01 -10.73 -9.96
N LYS A 44 -24.33 -10.87 -10.18
CA LYS A 44 -25.33 -9.93 -9.67
C LYS A 44 -25.33 -9.87 -8.14
N ASN A 45 -25.26 -11.02 -7.47
CA ASN A 45 -25.24 -11.09 -6.01
C ASN A 45 -23.95 -10.49 -5.44
N LEU A 46 -22.80 -10.82 -6.02
CA LEU A 46 -21.51 -10.28 -5.62
C LEU A 46 -21.49 -8.75 -5.77
N VAL A 47 -21.83 -8.23 -6.94
CA VAL A 47 -21.83 -6.79 -7.23
C VAL A 47 -22.81 -6.05 -6.32
N SER A 48 -24.03 -6.56 -6.15
CA SER A 48 -25.00 -5.93 -5.26
C SER A 48 -24.56 -5.97 -3.80
N GLY A 49 -23.95 -7.07 -3.36
CA GLY A 49 -23.41 -7.19 -2.01
C GLY A 49 -22.28 -6.19 -1.77
N LEU A 50 -21.31 -6.13 -2.68
CA LEU A 50 -20.15 -5.23 -2.59
C LEU A 50 -20.57 -3.76 -2.60
N LYS A 51 -21.51 -3.36 -3.46
CA LYS A 51 -22.01 -1.97 -3.48
C LYS A 51 -22.49 -1.50 -2.11
N ASN A 52 -23.27 -2.33 -1.43
CA ASN A 52 -23.83 -1.96 -0.12
C ASN A 52 -22.78 -2.05 0.99
N TYR A 53 -21.99 -3.13 0.99
CA TYR A 53 -21.04 -3.39 2.07
C TYR A 53 -19.85 -2.44 2.01
N ALA A 54 -19.25 -2.26 0.83
CA ALA A 54 -18.13 -1.34 0.65
C ALA A 54 -18.53 0.11 0.97
N ALA A 55 -19.72 0.56 0.54
CA ALA A 55 -20.19 1.90 0.90
C ALA A 55 -20.36 2.11 2.41
N THR A 56 -20.77 1.07 3.14
CA THR A 56 -20.90 1.15 4.61
C THR A 56 -19.54 1.15 5.28
N HIS A 57 -18.64 0.26 4.84
CA HIS A 57 -17.28 0.16 5.33
C HIS A 57 -16.47 1.44 5.08
N PHE A 58 -16.42 1.94 3.84
CA PHE A 58 -15.72 3.20 3.53
C PHE A 58 -16.27 4.38 4.32
N ALA A 59 -17.59 4.48 4.49
CA ALA A 59 -18.17 5.55 5.30
C ALA A 59 -17.76 5.46 6.77
N HIS A 60 -17.58 4.24 7.30
CA HIS A 60 -17.13 4.02 8.67
C HIS A 60 -15.64 4.34 8.82
N GLU A 61 -14.80 3.82 7.93
CA GLU A 61 -13.36 4.05 7.91
C GLU A 61 -13.02 5.53 7.69
N GLU A 62 -13.63 6.19 6.70
CA GLU A 62 -13.44 7.62 6.45
C GLU A 62 -13.87 8.48 7.63
N ALA A 63 -14.94 8.10 8.34
CA ALA A 63 -15.36 8.79 9.56
C ALA A 63 -14.36 8.59 10.71
N TYR A 64 -13.75 7.41 10.81
CA TYR A 64 -12.68 7.15 11.77
C TYR A 64 -11.44 7.98 11.45
N MET A 65 -10.99 7.98 10.19
CA MET A 65 -9.88 8.80 9.71
C MET A 65 -10.11 10.30 9.93
N GLU A 66 -11.34 10.78 9.65
CA GLU A 66 -11.72 12.18 9.92
C GLU A 66 -11.65 12.50 11.41
N HIS A 67 -12.06 11.58 12.28
CA HIS A 67 -12.01 11.75 13.73
C HIS A 67 -10.58 11.89 14.26
N ILE A 68 -9.63 11.13 13.72
CA ILE A 68 -8.22 11.18 14.13
C ILE A 68 -7.40 12.21 13.34
N HIS A 69 -8.04 12.96 12.43
CA HIS A 69 -7.38 13.90 11.52
C HIS A 69 -6.27 13.23 10.69
N ASP A 70 -6.56 12.04 10.17
CA ASP A 70 -5.60 11.28 9.37
C ASP A 70 -5.26 12.03 8.07
N PRO A 71 -3.97 12.30 7.78
CA PRO A 71 -3.57 13.03 6.58
C PRO A 71 -3.83 12.27 5.29
N GLU A 72 -3.94 10.93 5.31
CA GLU A 72 -4.20 10.13 4.11
C GLU A 72 -5.68 10.12 3.69
N LEU A 73 -6.59 10.68 4.51
CA LEU A 73 -8.03 10.69 4.25
C LEU A 73 -8.40 11.21 2.84
N PRO A 74 -7.83 12.33 2.34
CA PRO A 74 -8.16 12.82 1.01
C PRO A 74 -7.76 11.84 -0.10
N ILE A 75 -6.66 11.10 0.08
CA ILE A 75 -6.16 10.15 -0.91
C ILE A 75 -7.00 8.86 -0.87
N GLN A 76 -7.22 8.30 0.31
CA GLN A 76 -8.03 7.08 0.45
C GLN A 76 -9.48 7.31 -0.04
N LYS A 77 -10.07 8.50 0.19
CA LYS A 77 -11.36 8.87 -0.44
C LYS A 77 -11.35 8.75 -1.96
N LYS A 78 -10.29 9.20 -2.63
CA LYS A 78 -10.16 9.06 -4.09
C LYS A 78 -10.08 7.58 -4.50
N GLU A 79 -9.36 6.76 -3.74
CA GLU A 79 -9.26 5.32 -3.97
C GLU A 79 -10.62 4.62 -3.79
N HIS A 80 -11.37 4.96 -2.74
CA HIS A 80 -12.73 4.48 -2.48
C HIS A 80 -13.72 4.89 -3.56
N GLU A 81 -13.66 6.14 -4.01
CA GLU A 81 -14.48 6.64 -5.11
C GLU A 81 -14.19 5.91 -6.41
N ALA A 82 -12.91 5.67 -6.72
CA ALA A 82 -12.48 4.91 -7.90
C ALA A 82 -12.98 3.46 -7.86
N PHE A 83 -12.83 2.78 -6.71
CA PHE A 83 -13.39 1.45 -6.50
C PHE A 83 -14.91 1.44 -6.66
N THR A 84 -15.60 2.36 -5.99
CA THR A 84 -17.06 2.49 -6.03
C THR A 84 -17.55 2.70 -7.46
N LYS A 85 -16.88 3.57 -8.22
CA LYS A 85 -17.16 3.78 -9.64
C LYS A 85 -16.94 2.51 -10.47
N LYS A 86 -15.84 1.79 -10.25
CA LYS A 86 -15.55 0.54 -10.96
C LYS A 86 -16.63 -0.51 -10.71
N ILE A 87 -17.03 -0.73 -9.46
CA ILE A 87 -18.09 -1.70 -9.12
C ILE A 87 -19.46 -1.23 -9.60
N ASN A 88 -19.72 0.09 -9.60
CA ASN A 88 -20.99 0.62 -10.09
C ASN A 88 -21.16 0.51 -11.60
N THR A 89 -20.07 0.64 -12.35
CA THR A 89 -20.05 0.55 -13.81
C THR A 89 -19.83 -0.86 -14.35
N PHE A 90 -19.45 -1.81 -13.49
CA PHE A 90 -19.26 -3.20 -13.89
C PHE A 90 -20.56 -3.78 -14.48
N ALA A 91 -20.43 -4.32 -15.70
CA ALA A 91 -21.47 -5.09 -16.36
C ALA A 91 -20.86 -6.42 -16.80
N LEU A 92 -21.57 -7.51 -16.51
CA LEU A 92 -21.16 -8.84 -16.92
C LEU A 92 -21.25 -8.96 -18.44
N ASP A 93 -20.20 -9.49 -19.08
CA ASP A 93 -20.25 -9.83 -20.50
C ASP A 93 -21.10 -11.08 -20.72
N THR A 94 -22.33 -10.90 -21.19
CA THR A 94 -23.25 -12.02 -21.46
C THR A 94 -23.28 -12.45 -22.92
N SER A 95 -22.26 -12.10 -23.72
CA SER A 95 -22.20 -12.48 -25.14
C SER A 95 -22.07 -13.98 -25.36
N SER A 96 -21.40 -14.69 -24.45
CA SER A 96 -21.37 -16.15 -24.37
C SER A 96 -21.17 -16.61 -22.92
N PRO A 97 -21.43 -17.90 -22.59
CA PRO A 97 -21.13 -18.45 -21.27
C PRO A 97 -19.64 -18.32 -20.89
N GLU A 98 -18.74 -18.51 -21.85
CA GLU A 98 -17.29 -18.37 -21.65
C GLU A 98 -16.91 -16.91 -21.39
N ALA A 99 -17.48 -15.96 -22.14
CA ALA A 99 -17.26 -14.54 -21.94
C ALA A 99 -17.75 -14.09 -20.56
N ALA A 100 -18.91 -14.58 -20.11
CA ALA A 100 -19.44 -14.30 -18.78
C ALA A 100 -18.49 -14.83 -17.69
N ARG A 101 -18.03 -16.08 -17.84
CA ARG A 101 -17.10 -16.69 -16.89
C ARG A 101 -15.79 -15.91 -16.81
N GLN A 102 -15.24 -15.50 -17.96
CA GLN A 102 -14.02 -14.69 -18.00
C GLN A 102 -14.24 -13.32 -17.34
N SER A 103 -15.33 -12.63 -17.69
CA SER A 103 -15.70 -11.33 -17.12
C SER A 103 -15.86 -11.38 -15.59
N LEU A 104 -16.46 -12.45 -15.05
CA LEU A 104 -16.53 -12.67 -13.60
C LEU A 104 -15.15 -12.92 -12.98
N ASN A 105 -14.31 -13.74 -13.63
CA ASN A 105 -12.96 -14.01 -13.13
C ASN A 105 -12.09 -12.74 -13.12
N ASP A 106 -12.21 -11.90 -14.14
CA ASP A 106 -11.51 -10.61 -14.20
C ASP A 106 -11.97 -9.67 -13.09
N LEU A 107 -13.28 -9.64 -12.79
CA LEU A 107 -13.80 -8.91 -11.63
C LEU A 107 -13.24 -9.45 -10.32
N LEU A 108 -13.26 -10.77 -10.10
CA LEU A 108 -12.75 -11.40 -8.88
C LEU A 108 -11.26 -11.14 -8.69
N ALA A 109 -10.48 -11.20 -9.77
CA ALA A 109 -9.05 -10.89 -9.75
C ALA A 109 -8.81 -9.41 -9.43
N TYR A 110 -9.58 -8.50 -10.03
CA TYR A 110 -9.54 -7.07 -9.70
C TYR A 110 -9.86 -6.82 -8.23
N LEU A 111 -10.95 -7.39 -7.71
CA LEU A 111 -11.40 -7.21 -6.33
C LEU A 111 -10.34 -7.68 -5.33
N ALA A 112 -9.80 -8.89 -5.56
CA ALA A 112 -8.79 -9.44 -4.68
C ALA A 112 -7.50 -8.61 -4.71
N ARG A 113 -7.09 -8.16 -5.89
CA ARG A 113 -5.92 -7.29 -6.05
C ARG A 113 -6.13 -5.93 -5.39
N TRP A 114 -7.27 -5.29 -5.61
CA TRP A 114 -7.58 -3.99 -5.05
C TRP A 114 -7.60 -4.05 -3.52
N LEU A 115 -8.35 -4.99 -2.95
CA LEU A 115 -8.48 -5.15 -1.50
C LEU A 115 -7.12 -5.44 -0.84
N TYR A 116 -6.34 -6.30 -1.48
CA TYR A 116 -4.99 -6.63 -1.04
C TYR A 116 -4.07 -5.41 -1.01
N ARG A 117 -4.04 -4.64 -2.10
CA ARG A 117 -3.18 -3.47 -2.25
C ARG A 117 -3.58 -2.39 -1.25
N HIS A 118 -4.85 -2.01 -1.28
CA HIS A 118 -5.38 -0.91 -0.50
C HIS A 118 -5.15 -1.11 1.00
N ILE A 119 -5.48 -2.29 1.54
CA ILE A 119 -5.23 -2.57 2.97
C ILE A 119 -3.74 -2.48 3.31
N LEU A 120 -2.87 -3.13 2.53
CA LEU A 120 -1.44 -3.21 2.85
C LEU A 120 -0.64 -1.93 2.57
N SER A 121 -1.07 -1.11 1.62
CA SER A 121 -0.38 0.14 1.30
C SER A 121 -1.02 1.37 1.94
N SER A 122 -2.31 1.30 2.32
CA SER A 122 -3.08 2.46 2.78
C SER A 122 -3.70 2.22 4.16
N ASP A 123 -4.60 1.25 4.33
CA ASP A 123 -5.41 1.14 5.56
C ASP A 123 -4.54 0.79 6.78
N THR A 124 -3.50 -0.02 6.57
CA THR A 124 -2.51 -0.35 7.61
C THR A 124 -1.71 0.86 8.09
N MET A 125 -1.73 2.00 7.36
CA MET A 125 -1.11 3.26 7.74
C MET A 125 -2.05 4.21 8.51
N ILE A 126 -3.34 3.89 8.61
CA ILE A 126 -4.31 4.69 9.36
C ILE A 126 -3.83 4.89 10.81
N GLY A 127 -3.72 6.15 11.23
CA GLY A 127 -3.26 6.56 12.55
C GLY A 127 -1.76 6.37 12.81
N LYS A 128 -0.97 5.96 11.80
CA LYS A 128 0.49 5.74 11.89
C LYS A 128 1.30 6.78 11.13
N MET A 129 0.62 7.64 10.37
CA MET A 129 1.23 8.78 9.70
C MET A 129 1.58 9.82 10.77
N PHE A 130 2.86 9.90 11.13
CA PHE A 130 3.34 10.90 12.07
C PHE A 130 3.04 12.29 11.52
N SER A 131 2.34 13.12 12.28
CA SER A 131 2.40 14.56 12.05
C SER A 131 3.85 14.97 12.28
N ILE A 132 4.56 15.38 11.22
CA ILE A 132 5.89 16.00 11.36
C ILE A 132 5.70 17.25 12.21
N SER A 133 5.86 17.12 13.53
CA SER A 133 5.86 18.25 14.44
C SER A 133 7.19 18.97 14.29
N ALA A 134 7.15 20.28 14.04
CA ALA A 134 8.31 21.13 13.75
C ALA A 134 9.38 21.22 14.87
N ASP A 135 9.27 20.45 15.95
CA ASP A 135 10.08 20.57 17.17
C ASP A 135 10.91 19.32 17.54
N GLU A 136 10.93 18.24 16.74
CA GLU A 136 11.81 17.08 16.95
C GLU A 136 12.63 16.75 15.70
N GLU A 137 13.74 16.02 15.90
CA GLU A 137 14.75 15.60 14.91
C GLU A 137 14.22 15.46 13.48
N ASP A 138 15.02 15.94 12.50
CA ASP A 138 14.74 15.80 11.07
C ASP A 138 14.11 14.43 10.76
N PRO A 139 12.81 14.38 10.41
CA PRO A 139 12.09 13.12 10.25
C PRO A 139 12.64 12.30 9.08
N PHE A 140 13.41 12.92 8.20
CA PHE A 140 14.06 12.32 7.04
C PHE A 140 15.51 11.90 7.32
N ALA A 141 15.99 12.02 8.55
CA ALA A 141 17.33 11.57 8.93
C ALA A 141 17.34 10.12 9.43
N PHE A 142 18.21 9.28 8.85
CA PHE A 142 18.48 7.95 9.39
C PHE A 142 19.23 8.05 10.74
N CYS A 143 18.64 7.51 11.81
CA CYS A 143 19.22 7.52 13.15
C CYS A 143 19.20 6.13 13.82
N GLU A 144 19.80 6.01 15.01
CA GLU A 144 19.97 4.72 15.73
C GLU A 144 18.66 3.93 15.90
N LYS A 145 17.51 4.61 16.02
CA LYS A 145 16.22 3.93 16.20
C LYS A 145 15.83 3.07 14.99
N TYR A 146 16.30 3.41 13.79
CA TYR A 146 16.01 2.71 12.54
C TYR A 146 17.01 1.59 12.21
N LYS A 147 18.10 1.45 12.98
CA LYS A 147 19.04 0.34 12.76
C LYS A 147 18.38 -1.00 13.05
N THR A 148 18.52 -1.92 12.11
CA THR A 148 18.14 -3.33 12.21
C THR A 148 19.28 -4.15 12.84
N GLY A 149 20.52 -3.70 12.68
CA GLY A 149 21.73 -4.44 13.04
C GLY A 149 22.20 -5.40 11.95
N VAL A 150 21.69 -5.24 10.73
CA VAL A 150 22.12 -5.91 9.50
C VAL A 150 22.71 -4.83 8.59
N GLU A 151 24.00 -4.91 8.27
CA GLU A 151 24.75 -3.81 7.62
C GLU A 151 24.26 -3.52 6.20
N LEU A 152 23.88 -4.57 5.45
CA LEU A 152 23.25 -4.49 4.13
C LEU A 152 21.99 -3.62 4.19
N ILE A 153 21.04 -4.02 5.04
CA ILE A 153 19.75 -3.34 5.21
C ILE A 153 19.98 -1.92 5.74
N ASP A 154 20.83 -1.74 6.76
CA ASP A 154 21.07 -0.43 7.37
C ASP A 154 21.75 0.54 6.39
N THR A 155 22.55 0.04 5.45
CA THR A 155 23.17 0.85 4.38
C THR A 155 22.16 1.27 3.33
N GLU A 156 21.28 0.37 2.92
CA GLU A 156 20.22 0.66 1.96
C GLU A 156 19.17 1.62 2.53
N HIS A 157 18.78 1.43 3.81
CA HIS A 157 17.93 2.38 4.51
C HIS A 157 18.53 3.78 4.52
N ARG A 158 19.83 3.92 4.85
CA ARG A 158 20.50 5.23 4.81
C ARG A 158 20.32 5.92 3.45
N ARG A 159 20.50 5.18 2.35
CA ARG A 159 20.32 5.74 1.02
C ARG A 159 18.86 6.09 0.70
N LEU A 160 17.89 5.29 1.14
CA LEU A 160 16.47 5.63 1.00
C LEU A 160 16.13 6.94 1.74
N PHE A 161 16.60 7.09 2.98
CA PHE A 161 16.41 8.33 3.75
C PHE A 161 17.06 9.53 3.06
N GLU A 162 18.27 9.38 2.49
CA GLU A 162 18.93 10.44 1.71
C GLU A 162 18.08 10.87 0.50
N ILE A 163 17.57 9.93 -0.30
CA ILE A 163 16.75 10.25 -1.47
C ILE A 163 15.46 10.97 -1.05
N ILE A 164 14.80 10.49 0.02
CA ILE A 164 13.58 11.12 0.55
C ILE A 164 13.88 12.54 1.06
N HIS A 165 15.00 12.72 1.77
CA HIS A 165 15.43 14.02 2.27
C HIS A 165 15.72 15.00 1.13
N ASP A 166 16.50 14.58 0.13
CA ASP A 166 16.81 15.39 -1.07
C ASP A 166 15.53 15.79 -1.83
N THR A 167 14.57 14.86 -1.92
CA THR A 167 13.25 15.11 -2.53
C THR A 167 12.46 16.13 -1.73
N ASN A 168 12.41 15.99 -0.40
CA ASN A 168 11.71 16.91 0.50
C ASN A 168 12.29 18.33 0.43
N ASP A 169 13.63 18.46 0.40
CA ASP A 169 14.31 19.75 0.27
C ASP A 169 13.94 20.45 -1.05
N LEU A 170 13.93 19.72 -2.17
CA LEU A 170 13.52 20.24 -3.47
C LEU A 170 12.04 20.66 -3.51
N ILE A 171 11.16 19.89 -2.86
CA ILE A 171 9.75 20.24 -2.71
C ILE A 171 9.62 21.59 -2.00
N HIS A 172 10.37 21.81 -0.91
CA HIS A 172 10.29 23.03 -0.08
C HIS A 172 11.14 24.20 -0.57
N ALA A 173 11.96 24.02 -1.61
CA ALA A 173 12.75 25.09 -2.21
C ALA A 173 11.87 26.14 -2.92
N GLU A 174 12.29 27.41 -2.84
CA GLU A 174 11.62 28.51 -3.56
C GLU A 174 11.64 28.28 -5.08
N LEU A 175 10.54 28.65 -5.74
CA LEU A 175 10.20 28.37 -7.15
C LEU A 175 11.38 28.50 -8.13
N LEU A 176 11.99 27.37 -8.48
CA LEU A 176 12.83 27.20 -9.67
C LEU A 176 11.97 26.62 -10.80
N HIS A 177 12.21 27.06 -12.04
CA HIS A 177 11.39 26.67 -13.20
C HIS A 177 11.54 25.19 -13.57
N ASP A 178 12.61 24.54 -13.11
CA ASP A 178 13.05 23.17 -13.37
C ASP A 178 12.96 22.25 -12.15
N LYS A 179 12.48 22.74 -10.99
CA LYS A 179 12.45 21.92 -9.76
C LYS A 179 11.59 20.67 -9.89
N TYR A 180 10.52 20.73 -10.68
CA TYR A 180 9.62 19.61 -10.85
C TYR A 180 10.28 18.47 -11.62
N ASP A 181 11.01 18.76 -12.69
CA ASP A 181 11.79 17.75 -13.43
C ASP A 181 12.79 17.03 -12.51
N GLU A 182 13.48 17.78 -11.65
CA GLU A 182 14.42 17.21 -10.68
C GLU A 182 13.71 16.37 -9.60
N ILE A 183 12.55 16.82 -9.10
CA ILE A 183 11.70 16.03 -8.19
C ILE A 183 11.27 14.73 -8.87
N MET A 184 10.89 14.77 -10.15
CA MET A 184 10.51 13.57 -10.90
C MET A 184 11.69 12.61 -11.03
N HIS A 185 12.89 13.11 -11.31
CA HIS A 185 14.09 12.29 -11.34
C HIS A 185 14.38 11.61 -10.00
N LEU A 186 14.22 12.33 -8.88
CA LEU A 186 14.39 11.76 -7.55
C LEU A 186 13.30 10.76 -7.17
N LEU A 187 12.04 10.97 -7.58
CA LEU A 187 10.96 10.00 -7.36
C LEU A 187 11.18 8.70 -8.16
N VAL A 188 11.71 8.80 -9.39
CA VAL A 188 12.14 7.63 -10.17
C VAL A 188 13.31 6.93 -9.48
N GLU A 189 14.32 7.68 -9.01
CA GLU A 189 15.44 7.12 -8.26
C GLU A 189 14.96 6.42 -6.99
N LEU A 190 14.06 7.04 -6.23
CA LEU A 190 13.49 6.48 -5.01
C LEU A 190 12.81 5.15 -5.30
N LYS A 191 11.95 5.11 -6.33
CA LYS A 191 11.26 3.89 -6.74
C LYS A 191 12.25 2.78 -7.12
N ASP A 192 13.20 3.08 -8.01
CA ASP A 192 14.19 2.10 -8.48
C ASP A 192 15.06 1.57 -7.32
N TYR A 193 15.42 2.45 -6.37
CA TYR A 193 16.21 2.09 -5.21
C TYR A 193 15.39 1.31 -4.16
N THR A 194 14.10 1.62 -3.99
CA THR A 194 13.16 0.82 -3.17
C THR A 194 13.03 -0.60 -3.73
N GLU A 195 12.83 -0.75 -5.04
CA GLU A 195 12.77 -2.08 -5.68
C GLU A 195 14.10 -2.85 -5.52
N PHE A 196 15.24 -2.16 -5.61
CA PHE A 196 16.55 -2.73 -5.35
C PHE A 196 16.67 -3.24 -3.90
N HIS A 197 16.36 -2.40 -2.94
CA HIS A 197 16.45 -2.68 -1.51
C HIS A 197 15.58 -3.89 -1.11
N PHE A 198 14.30 -3.88 -1.49
CA PHE A 198 13.40 -4.99 -1.19
C PHE A 198 13.87 -6.31 -1.79
N ARG A 199 14.43 -6.29 -3.01
CA ARG A 199 14.99 -7.51 -3.60
C ARG A 199 16.15 -8.06 -2.77
N ASP A 200 17.04 -7.20 -2.30
CA ASP A 200 18.22 -7.61 -1.54
C ASP A 200 17.84 -8.10 -0.14
N GLU A 201 16.90 -7.43 0.53
CA GLU A 201 16.29 -7.87 1.79
C GLU A 201 15.56 -9.21 1.63
N GLU A 202 14.74 -9.38 0.58
CA GLU A 202 14.06 -10.63 0.28
C GLU A 202 15.02 -11.79 0.03
N ASN A 203 16.10 -11.56 -0.71
CA ASN A 203 17.15 -12.56 -0.93
C ASN A 203 17.82 -12.95 0.39
N LEU A 204 18.07 -11.99 1.29
CA LEU A 204 18.58 -12.26 2.62
C LEU A 204 17.57 -13.11 3.41
N MET A 205 16.30 -12.71 3.47
CA MET A 205 15.23 -13.44 4.15
C MET A 205 15.11 -14.89 3.65
N GLU A 206 15.19 -15.12 2.34
CA GLU A 206 15.17 -16.46 1.75
C GLU A 206 16.34 -17.30 2.23
N ARG A 207 17.55 -16.72 2.20
CA ARG A 207 18.80 -17.37 2.61
C ARG A 207 18.80 -17.77 4.09
N ILE A 208 18.25 -16.94 4.96
CA ILE A 208 18.19 -17.20 6.41
C ILE A 208 16.93 -17.98 6.82
N HIS A 209 16.08 -18.35 5.86
CA HIS A 209 14.78 -18.99 6.08
C HIS A 209 13.89 -18.21 7.07
N TYR A 210 13.80 -16.89 6.87
CA TYR A 210 13.01 -16.02 7.73
C TYR A 210 11.51 -16.39 7.66
N PRO A 211 10.85 -16.70 8.79
CA PRO A 211 9.47 -17.21 8.79
C PRO A 211 8.43 -16.28 8.17
N GLU A 212 8.58 -14.96 8.38
CA GLU A 212 7.60 -13.96 7.97
C GLU A 212 7.84 -13.39 6.56
N ILE A 213 8.77 -13.99 5.79
CA ILE A 213 9.12 -13.54 4.44
C ILE A 213 7.90 -13.37 3.52
N SER A 214 6.92 -14.26 3.65
CA SER A 214 5.72 -14.20 2.81
C SER A 214 4.88 -12.95 3.11
N ALA A 215 4.87 -12.46 4.35
CA ALA A 215 4.15 -11.24 4.73
C ALA A 215 4.93 -9.99 4.31
N GLN A 216 6.26 -9.94 4.52
CA GLN A 216 7.06 -8.80 4.07
C GLN A 216 7.05 -8.65 2.54
N LYS A 217 7.24 -9.73 1.77
CA LYS A 217 7.08 -9.69 0.29
C LYS A 217 5.75 -9.11 -0.15
N ARG A 218 4.70 -9.37 0.62
CA ARG A 218 3.36 -8.83 0.33
C ARG A 218 3.32 -7.32 0.55
N ALA A 219 3.82 -6.84 1.69
CA ALA A 219 3.94 -5.42 1.98
C ALA A 219 4.82 -4.69 0.94
N HIS A 220 5.98 -5.23 0.59
CA HIS A 220 6.88 -4.68 -0.44
C HIS A 220 6.17 -4.52 -1.79
N THR A 221 5.49 -5.57 -2.23
CA THR A 221 4.74 -5.56 -3.49
C THR A 221 3.65 -4.49 -3.46
N ALA A 222 2.88 -4.38 -2.37
CA ALA A 222 1.82 -3.39 -2.24
C ALA A 222 2.37 -1.95 -2.27
N PHE A 223 3.52 -1.71 -1.64
CA PHE A 223 4.17 -0.39 -1.64
C PHE A 223 4.70 0.01 -3.02
N VAL A 224 5.40 -0.90 -3.71
CA VAL A 224 5.89 -0.65 -5.08
C VAL A 224 4.72 -0.40 -6.04
N GLU A 225 3.62 -1.15 -5.90
CA GLU A 225 2.43 -0.94 -6.72
C GLU A 225 1.77 0.42 -6.45
N ARG A 226 1.74 0.88 -5.18
CA ARG A 226 1.29 2.23 -4.81
C ARG A 226 2.16 3.31 -5.46
N LEU A 227 3.48 3.14 -5.44
CA LEU A 227 4.45 4.03 -6.10
C LEU A 227 4.28 4.08 -7.63
N VAL A 228 3.82 3.01 -8.27
CA VAL A 228 3.53 2.98 -9.72
C VAL A 228 2.19 3.65 -10.05
N GLU A 229 1.22 3.59 -9.14
CA GLU A 229 -0.11 4.22 -9.30
C GLU A 229 -0.08 5.73 -9.05
N VAL A 230 0.93 6.23 -8.34
CA VAL A 230 1.32 7.64 -8.34
C VAL A 230 1.70 7.98 -9.78
N ASP A 231 0.76 8.60 -10.50
CA ASP A 231 0.97 8.98 -11.91
C ASP A 231 1.97 10.13 -11.97
N LEU A 232 3.24 9.75 -12.04
CA LEU A 232 4.37 10.64 -12.23
C LEU A 232 4.30 11.40 -13.56
N THR A 233 3.45 10.99 -14.51
CA THR A 233 3.31 11.61 -15.83
C THR A 233 2.19 12.65 -15.92
N ASP A 234 1.18 12.57 -15.05
CA ASP A 234 0.07 13.53 -14.99
C ASP A 234 0.39 14.78 -14.15
N LEU A 235 1.51 14.81 -13.43
CA LEU A 235 1.93 15.98 -12.63
C LEU A 235 2.12 17.25 -13.46
N ASP A 236 2.50 17.10 -14.73
CA ASP A 236 2.59 18.20 -15.70
C ASP A 236 1.22 18.82 -16.04
N GLU A 237 0.11 18.11 -15.82
CA GLU A 237 -1.26 18.59 -16.06
C GLU A 237 -1.91 19.19 -14.78
N MET A 238 -1.27 19.06 -13.61
CA MET A 238 -1.79 19.47 -12.30
C MET A 238 -1.41 20.93 -11.94
N ASP A 239 -1.91 21.91 -12.68
CA ASP A 239 -1.44 23.31 -12.59
C ASP A 239 -1.69 24.01 -11.21
N ASP A 240 -2.75 23.63 -10.47
CA ASP A 240 -3.13 24.35 -9.24
C ASP A 240 -2.77 23.63 -7.90
N ASN A 241 -2.46 22.32 -7.91
CA ASN A 241 -2.30 21.51 -6.69
C ASN A 241 -1.02 20.64 -6.61
N GLN A 242 -0.06 20.83 -7.53
CA GLN A 242 1.14 19.99 -7.61
C GLN A 242 1.99 19.99 -6.32
N GLN A 243 2.13 21.15 -5.69
CA GLN A 243 2.92 21.30 -4.46
C GLN A 243 2.30 20.52 -3.28
N GLU A 244 0.99 20.62 -3.08
CA GLU A 244 0.27 19.90 -2.01
C GLU A 244 0.38 18.39 -2.22
N TYR A 245 0.16 17.94 -3.47
CA TYR A 245 0.32 16.53 -3.82
C TYR A 245 1.70 15.96 -3.51
N LEU A 246 2.76 16.71 -3.86
CA LEU A 246 4.13 16.27 -3.60
C LEU A 246 4.45 16.21 -2.10
N ILE A 247 3.91 17.16 -1.32
CA ILE A 247 4.03 17.14 0.15
C ILE A 247 3.32 15.91 0.73
N ASP A 248 2.10 15.62 0.29
CA ASP A 248 1.36 14.44 0.75
C ASP A 248 2.09 13.14 0.37
N LEU A 249 2.59 13.08 -0.87
CA LEU A 249 3.35 11.93 -1.37
C LEU A 249 4.62 11.69 -0.54
N ILE A 250 5.45 12.71 -0.30
CA ILE A 250 6.71 12.51 0.44
C ILE A 250 6.45 12.15 1.90
N ASN A 251 5.39 12.70 2.51
CA ASN A 251 4.95 12.33 3.85
C ASN A 251 4.50 10.86 3.90
N PHE A 252 3.74 10.40 2.91
CA PHE A 252 3.35 9.00 2.77
C PHE A 252 4.57 8.08 2.64
N LEU A 253 5.49 8.39 1.73
CA LEU A 253 6.66 7.54 1.47
C LEU A 253 7.56 7.43 2.71
N SER A 254 7.83 8.56 3.37
CA SER A 254 8.59 8.60 4.61
C SER A 254 7.87 7.87 5.74
N GLY A 255 6.57 8.14 5.92
CA GLY A 255 5.75 7.51 6.96
C GLY A 255 5.69 6.00 6.80
N TRP A 256 5.46 5.50 5.59
CA TRP A 256 5.44 4.08 5.29
C TRP A 256 6.81 3.44 5.56
N LEU A 257 7.90 4.02 5.05
CA LEU A 257 9.25 3.51 5.26
C LEU A 257 9.58 3.40 6.75
N ILE A 258 9.35 4.46 7.52
CA ILE A 258 9.61 4.48 8.97
C ILE A 258 8.82 3.37 9.68
N ASN A 259 7.53 3.25 9.39
CA ASN A 259 6.69 2.22 10.02
C ASN A 259 7.10 0.81 9.60
N HIS A 260 7.50 0.61 8.34
CA HIS A 260 7.99 -0.66 7.82
C HIS A 260 9.27 -1.10 8.54
N ILE A 261 10.27 -0.20 8.63
CA ILE A 261 11.53 -0.48 9.33
C ILE A 261 11.27 -0.86 10.79
N LEU A 262 10.46 -0.07 11.50
CA LEU A 262 10.22 -0.26 12.92
C LEU A 262 9.36 -1.50 13.20
N GLY A 263 8.38 -1.80 12.36
CA GLY A 263 7.40 -2.86 12.55
C GLY A 263 7.78 -4.20 11.92
N SER A 264 8.66 -4.20 10.91
CA SER A 264 9.01 -5.36 10.10
C SER A 264 10.53 -5.59 10.09
N ASP A 265 11.32 -4.69 9.52
CA ASP A 265 12.71 -5.01 9.12
C ASP A 265 13.62 -5.22 10.32
N LYS A 266 13.36 -4.51 11.43
CA LYS A 266 14.05 -4.74 12.70
C LYS A 266 13.92 -6.18 13.20
N LYS A 267 12.80 -6.86 12.90
CA LYS A 267 12.58 -8.27 13.28
C LYS A 267 13.50 -9.23 12.52
N ILE A 268 13.99 -8.86 11.33
CA ILE A 268 14.99 -9.65 10.61
C ILE A 268 16.30 -9.67 11.41
N GLY A 269 16.78 -8.50 11.83
CA GLY A 269 17.98 -8.38 12.65
C GLY A 269 17.85 -9.07 14.01
N GLU A 270 16.67 -9.00 14.65
CA GLU A 270 16.36 -9.75 15.86
C GLU A 270 16.45 -11.27 15.63
N TYR A 271 15.79 -11.77 14.59
CA TYR A 271 15.81 -13.17 14.21
C TYR A 271 17.23 -13.68 13.94
N MET A 272 18.04 -12.93 13.19
CA MET A 272 19.44 -13.29 12.91
C MET A 272 20.26 -13.39 14.20
N ARG A 273 20.09 -12.43 15.14
CA ARG A 273 20.77 -12.45 16.44
C ARG A 273 20.35 -13.66 17.29
N GLU A 274 19.05 -13.94 17.37
CA GLU A 274 18.51 -15.05 18.16
C GLU A 274 18.97 -16.42 17.64
N HIS A 275 19.17 -16.54 16.33
CA HIS A 275 19.59 -17.79 15.68
C HIS A 275 21.10 -17.86 15.40
N GLY A 276 21.88 -16.86 15.83
CA GLY A 276 23.33 -16.81 15.63
C GLY A 276 23.76 -16.73 14.17
N ILE A 277 22.89 -16.21 13.30
CA ILE A 277 23.13 -16.04 11.86
C ILE A 277 23.97 -14.78 11.66
N LYS A 278 25.02 -14.90 10.86
CA LYS A 278 25.86 -13.76 10.49
C LYS A 278 25.54 -13.33 9.06
N GLU A 279 25.76 -12.05 8.82
CA GLU A 279 25.82 -11.49 7.49
C GLU A 279 27.11 -11.99 6.83
N GLU A 280 26.97 -12.85 5.81
CA GLU A 280 28.08 -13.42 5.02
C GLU A 280 28.32 -12.62 3.74
#